data_AF-A0A359FYI7-F1
#
_entry.id   AF-A0A359FYI7-F1
#
_cell.length_a   1.000
_cell.length_b   1.000
_cell.length_c   1.000
_cell.angle_alpha   90.00
_cell.angle_beta   90.00
_cell.angle_gamma   90.00
#
_symmetry.space_group_name_H-M   'P 1'
#
loop_
_entity.id
_entity.type
_entity.pdbx_description
1 polymer ?
#
loop_
_entity_poly.entity_id
_entity_poly.type
_entity_poly.pdbx_seq_one_letter_code
_entity_poly.pdbx_strand_id
1 'polypeptide(L)'
;MLIRSQDKLQLINLENGTTAVDYRNKKNILFYDIGSVEPTSTIGEYSSEEKAIKVLDMIQDNYAKLDCVHHGVYIHGDCVSVFQMPQDEEVEV
;
A
#
# COMPACT_ATOMS: atom_id res chain seq x y z
N MET A 1 -1.35 9.81 1.31
CA MET A 1 -2.08 8.60 1.78
C MET A 1 -1.16 7.81 2.70
N LEU A 2 -1.66 7.31 3.84
CA LEU A 2 -0.87 6.45 4.73
C LEU A 2 -1.17 4.97 4.49
N ILE A 3 -0.17 4.11 4.64
CA ILE A 3 -0.31 2.65 4.68
C ILE A 3 0.15 2.16 6.05
N ARG A 4 -0.70 1.42 6.75
CA ARG A 4 -0.33 0.65 7.94
C ARG A 4 0.12 -0.74 7.50
N SER A 5 1.34 -1.14 7.88
CA SER A 5 1.86 -2.47 7.56
C SER A 5 1.00 -3.58 8.15
N GLN A 6 1.10 -4.78 7.56
CA GLN A 6 0.32 -5.96 7.94
C GLN A 6 0.57 -6.38 9.40
N ASP A 7 1.82 -6.27 9.86
CA ASP A 7 2.23 -6.51 11.25
C ASP A 7 1.88 -5.35 12.21
N LYS A 8 1.35 -4.25 11.67
CA LYS A 8 0.97 -3.03 12.39
C LYS A 8 2.15 -2.34 13.08
N LEU A 9 3.40 -2.62 12.72
CA LEU A 9 4.55 -1.95 13.33
C LEU A 9 4.94 -0.66 12.59
N GLN A 10 4.63 -0.58 11.29
CA GLN A 10 5.03 0.53 10.43
C GLN A 10 3.80 1.34 9.99
N LEU A 11 4.01 2.64 9.81
CA LEU A 11 3.03 3.56 9.22
C LEU A 11 3.79 4.40 8.19
N ILE A 12 3.44 4.21 6.92
CA ILE A 12 4.22 4.72 5.79
C ILE A 12 3.41 5.75 5.04
N ASN A 13 4.03 6.86 4.64
CA ASN A 13 3.40 7.83 3.76
C ASN A 13 3.77 7.53 2.30
N LEU A 14 2.76 7.22 1.48
CA LEU A 14 2.90 6.98 0.04
C LEU A 14 3.41 8.23 -0.71
N GLU A 15 3.32 9.43 -0.14
CA GLU A 15 3.94 10.63 -0.73
C GLU A 15 5.46 10.61 -0.66
N ASN A 16 6.04 9.80 0.23
CA ASN A 16 7.49 9.72 0.42
C ASN A 16 8.13 8.61 -0.43
N GLY A 17 7.37 7.88 -1.24
CA GLY A 17 7.88 6.68 -1.88
C GLY A 17 6.89 5.97 -2.79
N THR A 18 7.19 4.71 -3.07
CA THR A 18 6.34 3.82 -3.87
C THR A 18 6.31 2.42 -3.28
N THR A 19 5.26 1.67 -3.60
CA THR A 19 5.11 0.26 -3.21
C THR A 19 5.16 -0.65 -4.42
N ALA A 20 5.79 -1.82 -4.27
CA ALA A 20 5.87 -2.82 -5.34
C ALA A 20 5.81 -4.24 -4.78
N VAL A 21 5.38 -5.19 -5.60
CA VAL A 21 5.58 -6.62 -5.31
C VAL A 21 7.06 -6.96 -5.51
N ASP A 22 7.65 -7.68 -4.58
CA ASP A 22 9.02 -8.17 -4.68
C ASP A 22 9.19 -9.12 -5.87
N TYR A 23 10.01 -8.78 -6.85
CA TYR A 23 10.22 -9.59 -8.04
C TYR A 23 10.88 -10.96 -7.76
N ARG A 24 11.54 -11.15 -6.61
CA ARG A 24 12.26 -12.38 -6.27
C ARG A 24 11.36 -13.43 -5.64
N ASN A 25 10.61 -13.06 -4.59
CA ASN A 25 9.70 -13.99 -3.89
C ASN A 25 8.24 -13.87 -4.36
N LYS A 26 7.87 -12.74 -4.99
CA LYS A 26 6.54 -12.39 -5.50
C LYS A 26 5.41 -12.42 -4.48
N LYS A 27 5.74 -12.53 -3.20
CA LYS A 27 4.81 -12.69 -2.08
C LYS A 27 4.82 -11.49 -1.15
N ASN A 28 5.87 -10.69 -1.23
CA ASN A 28 6.07 -9.55 -0.36
C ASN A 28 5.67 -8.26 -1.07
N ILE A 29 5.02 -7.37 -0.32
CA ILE A 29 4.84 -5.97 -0.71
C ILE A 29 5.97 -5.17 -0.04
N LEU A 30 6.75 -4.51 -0.88
CA LEU A 30 7.88 -3.70 -0.49
C LEU A 30 7.53 -2.22 -0.61
N PHE A 31 8.15 -1.40 0.23
CA PHE A 31 8.13 0.05 0.13
C PHE A 31 9.53 0.59 -0.15
N TYR A 32 9.60 1.56 -1.05
CA TYR A 32 10.81 2.26 -1.47
C TYR A 32 10.65 3.74 -1.20
N ASP A 33 11.51 4.33 -0.38
CA ASP A 33 11.57 5.80 -0.26
C ASP A 33 12.02 6.44 -1.59
N ILE A 34 11.61 7.68 -1.81
CA ILE A 34 12.10 8.50 -2.92
C ILE A 34 13.63 8.59 -2.86
N GLY A 35 14.29 8.16 -3.93
CA GLY A 35 15.74 8.16 -4.06
C GLY A 35 16.43 6.89 -3.55
N SER A 36 15.70 5.94 -2.98
CA SER A 36 16.22 4.63 -2.60
C SER A 36 16.25 3.67 -3.79
N VAL A 37 17.36 2.93 -3.93
CA VAL A 37 17.52 1.87 -4.95
C VAL A 37 17.08 0.51 -4.40
N GLU A 38 17.18 0.33 -3.08
CA GLU A 38 16.79 -0.88 -2.36
C GLU A 38 15.50 -0.63 -1.57
N PRO A 39 14.71 -1.69 -1.29
CA PRO A 39 13.49 -1.55 -0.50
C PRO A 39 13.85 -1.09 0.92
N THR A 40 13.22 -0.01 1.37
CA THR A 40 13.37 0.46 2.74
C THR A 40 12.69 -0.50 3.72
N SER A 41 11.56 -1.11 3.32
CA SER A 41 10.78 -1.95 4.22
C SER A 41 9.90 -2.97 3.48
N THR A 42 9.67 -4.12 4.11
CA THR A 42 8.58 -5.03 3.77
C THR A 42 7.36 -4.65 4.59
N ILE A 43 6.22 -4.46 3.92
CA ILE A 43 5.01 -3.89 4.52
C ILE A 43 3.84 -4.89 4.55
N GLY A 44 3.97 -6.01 3.83
CA GLY A 44 3.09 -7.15 3.92
C GLY A 44 3.69 -8.38 3.24
N GLU A 45 3.28 -9.55 3.67
CA GLU A 45 3.66 -10.85 3.14
C GLU A 45 2.39 -11.69 2.92
N TYR A 46 2.33 -12.36 1.77
CA TYR A 46 1.17 -13.14 1.33
C TYR A 46 1.58 -14.54 0.89
N SER A 47 0.65 -15.48 0.93
CA SER A 47 0.92 -16.89 0.63
C SER A 47 1.14 -17.16 -0.86
N SER A 48 0.65 -16.30 -1.75
CA SER A 48 0.78 -16.43 -3.22
C SER A 48 1.04 -15.10 -3.95
N GLU A 49 1.51 -15.20 -5.19
CA GLU A 49 1.75 -14.05 -6.08
C GLU A 49 0.45 -13.32 -6.41
N GLU A 50 -0.62 -14.05 -6.66
CA GLU A 50 -1.93 -13.51 -6.98
C GLU A 50 -2.50 -12.68 -5.83
N LYS A 51 -2.31 -13.13 -4.58
CA LYS A 51 -2.71 -12.37 -3.39
C LYS A 51 -1.90 -11.08 -3.25
N ALA A 52 -0.59 -11.14 -3.44
CA ALA A 52 0.27 -9.96 -3.36
C ALA A 52 -0.13 -8.91 -4.43
N ILE A 53 -0.34 -9.34 -5.68
CA ILE A 53 -0.79 -8.46 -6.76
C ILE A 53 -2.16 -7.86 -6.43
N LYS A 54 -3.11 -8.68 -5.96
CA LYS A 54 -4.44 -8.19 -5.57
C LYS A 54 -4.37 -7.10 -4.50
N VAL A 55 -3.48 -7.24 -3.52
CA VAL A 55 -3.30 -6.21 -2.49
C VAL A 55 -2.66 -4.95 -3.06
N LEU A 56 -1.73 -5.07 -4.01
CA LEU A 56 -1.19 -3.92 -4.72
C LEU A 56 -2.30 -3.18 -5.49
N ASP A 57 -3.21 -3.90 -6.15
CA ASP A 57 -4.39 -3.33 -6.81
C ASP A 57 -5.33 -2.63 -5.81
N MET A 58 -5.54 -3.22 -4.62
CA MET A 58 -6.35 -2.60 -3.55
C MET A 58 -5.75 -1.27 -3.05
N ILE A 59 -4.41 -1.20 -2.95
CA ILE A 59 -3.70 0.04 -2.60
C ILE A 59 -3.93 1.09 -3.69
N GLN A 60 -3.77 0.71 -4.97
CA GLN A 60 -4.00 1.60 -6.10
C GLN A 60 -5.44 2.13 -6.12
N ASP A 61 -6.44 1.26 -5.95
CA ASP A 61 -7.85 1.65 -5.93
C ASP A 61 -8.18 2.60 -4.79
N ASN A 62 -7.60 2.39 -3.60
CA ASN A 62 -7.79 3.29 -2.47
C ASN A 62 -7.16 4.66 -2.74
N TYR A 63 -5.95 4.68 -3.30
CA TYR A 63 -5.26 5.92 -3.69
C TYR A 63 -6.06 6.70 -4.75
N ALA A 64 -6.51 6.04 -5.82
CA ALA A 64 -7.30 6.67 -6.88
C ALA A 64 -8.62 7.25 -6.35
N LYS A 65 -9.31 6.55 -5.44
CA LYS A 65 -10.52 7.07 -4.78
C LYS A 65 -10.23 8.36 -4.02
N LEU A 66 -9.12 8.43 -3.28
CA LEU A 66 -8.75 9.65 -2.54
C LEU A 66 -8.44 10.80 -3.49
N ASP A 67 -7.67 10.55 -4.55
CA ASP A 67 -7.31 11.57 -5.52
C ASP A 67 -8.54 12.11 -6.27
N CYS A 68 -9.49 11.23 -6.63
CA CYS A 68 -10.77 11.64 -7.22
C CYS A 68 -11.60 12.53 -6.28
N VAL A 69 -11.63 12.25 -4.98
CA VAL A 69 -12.35 13.10 -4.01
C VAL A 69 -11.67 14.46 -3.88
N HIS A 70 -10.33 14.51 -3.85
CA HIS A 70 -9.57 15.75 -3.77
C HIS A 70 -9.80 16.66 -5.00
N HIS A 71 -9.92 16.09 -6.20
CA HIS A 71 -10.13 16.86 -7.43
C HIS A 71 -11.60 17.22 -7.73
N GLY A 72 -12.59 16.55 -7.11
CA GLY A 72 -13.99 16.67 -7.50
C GLY A 72 -14.96 17.29 -6.47
N VAL A 73 -14.62 17.32 -5.18
CA VAL A 73 -15.55 17.77 -4.12
C VAL A 73 -14.77 18.46 -3.01
N TYR A 74 -15.18 19.69 -2.66
CA TYR A 74 -14.72 20.41 -1.47
C TYR A 74 -14.81 19.51 -0.22
N ILE A 75 -13.68 19.04 0.30
CA ILE A 75 -13.59 18.55 1.68
C ILE A 75 -12.93 19.63 2.51
N HIS A 76 -13.65 20.14 3.51
CA HIS A 76 -13.09 20.92 4.60
C HIS A 76 -12.33 19.95 5.52
N GLY A 77 -11.00 20.06 5.57
CA GLY A 77 -10.14 19.37 6.54
C GLY A 77 -9.34 18.22 5.95
N ASP A 78 -8.08 18.15 6.36
CA ASP A 78 -7.06 17.14 6.00
C ASP A 78 -7.58 15.71 6.20
N CYS A 79 -8.19 15.11 5.17
CA CYS A 79 -8.60 13.71 5.22
C CYS A 79 -7.37 12.83 4.98
N VAL A 80 -6.62 12.56 6.06
CA VAL A 80 -5.54 11.57 6.02
C VAL A 80 -6.16 10.17 5.98
N SER A 81 -6.35 9.62 4.78
CA SER A 81 -6.76 8.22 4.65
C SER A 81 -5.61 7.27 4.95
N VAL A 82 -5.90 6.28 5.78
CA VAL A 82 -4.98 5.22 6.17
C VAL A 82 -5.49 3.89 5.61
N PHE A 83 -4.75 3.30 4.67
CA PHE A 83 -4.99 1.96 4.19
C PHE A 83 -4.38 0.94 5.17
N GLN A 84 -5.20 0.01 5.64
CA GLN A 84 -4.74 -1.10 6.47
C GLN A 84 -4.40 -2.28 5.57
N MET A 85 -3.16 -2.74 5.60
CA MET A 85 -2.78 -3.95 4.86
C MET A 85 -3.60 -5.15 5.36
N PRO A 86 -4.30 -5.87 4.48
CA PRO A 86 -5.08 -7.03 4.87
C PRO A 86 -4.18 -8.19 5.29
N GLN A 87 -4.68 -9.03 6.19
CA GLN A 87 -4.07 -10.33 6.51
C GLN A 87 -4.22 -11.29 5.33
N ASP A 88 -3.40 -12.34 5.29
CA ASP A 88 -3.42 -13.29 4.17
C ASP A 88 -4.80 -13.95 3.99
N GLU A 89 -5.47 -14.27 5.09
CA GLU A 89 -6.80 -14.91 5.09
C GLU A 89 -7.92 -13.98 4.57
N GLU A 90 -7.71 -12.67 4.59
CA GLU A 90 -8.68 -11.67 4.13
C GLU A 90 -8.60 -11.45 2.61
N VAL A 91 -7.55 -11.96 1.96
CA VAL A 91 -7.33 -11.82 0.52
C VAL A 91 -7.81 -13.08 -0.20
N GLU A 92 -9.04 -13.04 -0.71
CA GLU A 92 -9.59 -14.05 -1.61
C GLU A 92 -9.05 -13.86 -3.04
N VAL A 93 -8.78 -14.91 -3.82
CA VAL A 93 -8.32 -14.81 -5.22
C VAL A 93 -9.36 -15.40 -6.15
#